data_AF-A0A958K5R3-F1
#
_entry.id   AF-A0A958K5R3-F1
#
_cell.length_a   1.000
_cell.length_b   1.000
_cell.length_c   1.000
_cell.angle_alpha   90.00
_cell.angle_beta   90.00
_cell.angle_gamma   90.00
#
_symmetry.space_group_name_H-M   'P 1'
#
loop_
_entity.id
_entity.type
_entity.pdbx_description
1 polymer ?
#
loop_
_entity_poly.entity_id
_entity_poly.type
_entity_poly.pdbx_seq_one_letter_code
_entity_poly.pdbx_strand_id
1 'polypeptide(L)'
;MSSRQARFQPDSLISYLAKFDEYGLIIHDGGSAVRSIQFCPFCGTKLPASRREQWFLELEKLGITEPDDDRMPEEFKSDKWYRS
;
A
#
# COMPACT_ATOMS: atom_id res chain seq x y z
N MET A 1 -15.69 -15.12 -0.30
CA MET A 1 -15.60 -14.37 -1.56
C MET A 1 -14.33 -13.57 -1.53
N SER A 2 -13.28 -14.08 -2.20
CA SER A 2 -11.90 -13.64 -2.02
C SER A 2 -11.67 -12.29 -2.70
N SER A 3 -11.42 -11.26 -1.91
CA SER A 3 -11.13 -9.87 -2.28
C SER A 3 -9.77 -9.68 -3.00
N ARG A 4 -9.12 -10.76 -3.47
CA ARG A 4 -7.77 -10.70 -4.05
C ARG A 4 -7.71 -10.43 -5.57
N GLN A 5 -8.85 -10.30 -6.26
CA GLN A 5 -8.88 -10.36 -7.74
C GLN A 5 -9.02 -9.02 -8.48
N ALA A 6 -9.30 -7.90 -7.79
CA ALA A 6 -9.45 -6.60 -8.44
C ALA A 6 -8.11 -5.93 -8.83
N ARG A 7 -7.01 -6.26 -8.14
CA ARG A 7 -5.70 -5.59 -8.30
C ARG A 7 -4.98 -5.91 -9.61
N PHE A 8 -5.30 -7.01 -10.27
CA PHE A 8 -4.51 -7.53 -11.40
C PHE A 8 -5.30 -7.65 -12.70
N GLN A 9 -6.32 -6.81 -12.88
CA GLN A 9 -6.96 -6.64 -14.17
C GLN A 9 -6.08 -5.75 -15.05
N PRO A 10 -5.94 -6.04 -16.37
CA PRO A 10 -5.09 -5.26 -17.26
C PRO A 10 -5.50 -3.77 -17.34
N ASP A 11 -6.79 -3.48 -17.16
CA ASP A 11 -7.33 -2.12 -17.18
C ASP A 11 -7.12 -1.35 -15.86
N SER A 12 -6.68 -2.04 -14.80
CA SER A 12 -6.31 -1.40 -13.54
C SER A 12 -4.86 -0.96 -13.60
N LEU A 13 -4.62 0.35 -13.67
CA LEU A 13 -3.27 0.93 -13.69
C LEU A 13 -2.87 1.52 -12.34
N ILE A 14 -3.82 2.12 -11.61
CA ILE A 14 -3.57 2.81 -10.35
C ILE A 14 -4.24 2.01 -9.23
N SER A 15 -3.47 1.74 -8.18
CA SER A 15 -3.96 1.14 -6.94
C SER A 15 -3.78 2.11 -5.78
N TYR A 16 -4.69 2.06 -4.82
CA TYR A 16 -4.52 2.71 -3.52
C TYR A 16 -4.16 1.66 -2.47
N LEU A 17 -3.05 1.89 -1.77
CA LEU A 17 -2.51 1.04 -0.72
C LEU A 17 -2.90 1.63 0.64
N ALA A 18 -4.08 1.26 1.13
CA ALA A 18 -4.67 1.85 2.35
C ALA A 18 -3.73 1.81 3.57
N LYS A 19 -2.98 0.72 3.77
CA LYS A 19 -2.01 0.58 4.87
C LYS A 19 -0.87 1.59 4.84
N PHE A 20 -0.59 2.17 3.69
CA PHE A 20 0.45 3.19 3.49
C PHE A 20 -0.11 4.57 3.16
N ASP A 21 -1.44 4.71 3.06
CA ASP A 21 -2.09 5.94 2.56
C ASP A 21 -1.46 6.46 1.25
N GLU A 22 -1.25 5.55 0.30
CA GLU A 22 -0.40 5.80 -0.86
C GLU A 22 -1.06 5.32 -2.16
N TYR A 23 -0.98 6.16 -3.20
CA TYR A 23 -1.30 5.75 -4.57
C TYR A 23 -0.07 5.14 -5.24
N GLY A 24 -0.30 4.09 -6.03
CA GLY A 24 0.77 3.42 -6.77
C GLY A 24 0.35 2.94 -8.15
N LEU A 25 1.29 2.99 -9.09
CA LEU A 25 1.20 2.43 -10.42
C LEU A 25 1.50 0.93 -10.38
N ILE A 26 0.57 0.14 -10.90
CA ILE A 26 0.69 -1.31 -11.00
C ILE A 26 1.64 -1.64 -12.15
N ILE A 27 2.63 -2.49 -11.88
CA ILE A 27 3.56 -2.97 -12.91
C ILE A 27 3.03 -4.33 -13.41
N HIS A 28 2.59 -4.36 -14.65
CA HIS A 28 2.05 -5.58 -15.29
C HIS A 28 3.17 -6.42 -15.93
N ASP A 29 4.15 -6.81 -15.12
CA ASP A 29 5.27 -7.68 -15.52
C ASP A 29 5.06 -9.16 -15.12
N GLY A 30 3.83 -9.50 -14.69
CA GLY A 30 3.48 -10.81 -14.12
C GLY A 30 3.76 -10.93 -12.63
N GLY A 31 4.34 -9.90 -11.99
CA GLY A 31 4.56 -9.84 -10.55
C GLY A 31 3.48 -9.08 -9.77
N SER A 32 3.75 -8.83 -8.48
CA SER A 32 2.92 -8.02 -7.60
C SER A 32 3.48 -6.61 -7.40
N ALA A 33 4.43 -6.17 -8.23
CA ALA A 33 5.14 -4.93 -8.06
C ALA A 33 4.22 -3.71 -8.27
N VAL A 34 4.36 -2.72 -7.38
CA VAL A 34 3.66 -1.43 -7.48
C VAL A 34 4.67 -0.33 -7.17
N ARG A 35 4.68 0.73 -7.98
CA ARG A 35 5.52 1.91 -7.78
C ARG A 35 4.71 3.07 -7.26
N SER A 36 5.21 3.76 -6.23
CA SER A 36 4.49 4.89 -5.64
C SER A 36 4.36 6.07 -6.62
N ILE A 37 3.23 6.76 -6.53
CA ILE A 37 2.93 7.97 -7.30
C ILE A 37 2.98 9.15 -6.33
N GLN A 38 3.81 10.15 -6.64
CA GLN A 38 3.97 11.35 -5.80
C GLN A 38 3.10 12.54 -6.25
N PHE A 39 2.67 12.54 -7.51
CA PHE A 39 1.88 13.60 -8.13
C PHE A 39 0.70 12.99 -8.88
N CYS A 40 -0.48 13.62 -8.78
CA CYS A 40 -1.67 13.17 -9.48
C CYS A 40 -1.40 13.10 -11.00
N PRO A 41 -1.63 11.95 -11.66
CA PRO A 41 -1.35 11.79 -13.09
C PRO A 41 -2.30 12.59 -14.00
N PHE A 42 -3.38 13.16 -13.45
CA PHE A 42 -4.38 13.91 -14.21
C PHE A 42 -4.21 15.43 -14.11
N CYS A 43 -3.90 15.96 -12.92
CA CYS A 43 -3.79 17.40 -12.68
C CYS A 43 -2.41 17.86 -12.20
N GLY A 44 -1.48 16.94 -11.92
CA GLY A 44 -0.13 17.26 -11.46
C GLY A 44 -0.01 17.71 -10.00
N THR A 45 -1.12 17.81 -9.25
CA THR A 45 -1.07 18.18 -7.82
C THR A 45 -0.29 17.15 -7.00
N LYS A 46 0.57 17.62 -6.09
CA LYS A 46 1.29 16.75 -5.15
C LYS A 46 0.30 15.98 -4.28
N LEU A 47 0.46 14.67 -4.23
CA LEU A 47 -0.39 13.79 -3.42
C LEU A 47 0.04 13.86 -1.94
N PRO A 48 -0.85 13.44 -1.01
CA PRO A 48 -0.50 13.29 0.40
C PRO A 48 0.76 12.44 0.59
N ALA A 49 1.50 12.70 1.67
CA ALA A 49 2.71 11.96 1.97
C ALA A 49 2.37 10.51 2.34
N SER A 50 3.08 9.57 1.71
CA SER A 50 3.00 8.15 2.03
C SER A 50 3.40 7.89 3.48
N ARG A 51 2.62 7.06 4.17
CA ARG A 51 2.89 6.55 5.52
C ARG A 51 3.74 5.30 5.53
N ARG A 52 4.27 4.87 4.37
CA ARG A 52 5.08 3.65 4.25
C ARG A 52 6.24 3.58 5.23
N GLU A 53 6.98 4.68 5.38
CA GLU A 53 8.10 4.73 6.34
C GLU A 53 7.60 4.57 7.78
N GLN A 54 6.54 5.30 8.14
CA GLN A 54 5.91 5.21 9.46
C GLN A 54 5.44 3.79 9.75
N TRP A 55 4.87 3.11 8.76
CA TRP A 55 4.40 1.74 8.90
C TRP A 55 5.54 0.79 9.31
N PHE A 56 6.73 0.89 8.70
CA PHE A 56 7.88 0.08 9.10
C PHE A 56 8.37 0.43 10.51
N LEU A 57 8.47 1.72 10.83
CA LEU A 57 8.91 2.18 12.15
C LEU A 57 7.97 1.70 13.27
N GLU A 58 6.65 1.73 13.05
CA GLU A 58 5.68 1.24 14.02
C GLU A 58 5.76 -0.29 14.19
N LEU A 59 6.03 -1.05 13.13
CA LEU A 59 6.25 -2.50 13.24
C LEU A 59 7.54 -2.83 13.98
N GLU A 60 8.62 -2.07 13.76
CA GLU A 60 9.87 -2.24 14.49
C GLU A 60 9.68 -2.01 16.00
N LYS A 61 8.87 -1.01 16.39
CA LYS A 61 8.51 -0.79 17.81
C LYS A 61 7.75 -1.97 18.42
N LEU A 62 7.00 -2.72 17.62
CA LEU A 62 6.32 -3.95 18.02
C LEU A 62 7.24 -5.18 17.99
N GLY A 63 8.53 -5.02 17.64
CA GLY A 63 9.50 -6.10 17.52
C GLY A 63 9.38 -6.90 16.23
N ILE A 64 8.69 -6.37 15.21
CA ILE A 64 8.49 -7.05 13.93
C ILE A 64 9.45 -6.46 12.89
N THR A 65 10.57 -7.16 12.66
CA THR A 65 11.63 -6.74 11.73
C THR A 65 11.48 -7.34 10.32
N GLU A 66 10.75 -8.44 10.21
CA GLU A 66 10.50 -9.15 8.96
C GLU A 66 8.98 -9.27 8.73
N PRO A 67 8.36 -8.26 8.12
CA PRO A 67 6.92 -8.30 7.87
C PRO A 67 6.61 -9.29 6.73
N ASP A 68 5.86 -10.34 7.06
CA ASP A 68 5.15 -11.18 6.10
C ASP A 68 3.65 -11.15 6.34
N ASP A 69 2.87 -11.41 5.29
CA ASP A 69 1.41 -11.25 5.34
C ASP A 69 0.72 -12.11 6.42
N ASP A 70 1.30 -13.25 6.81
CA ASP A 70 0.69 -14.20 7.74
C ASP A 70 0.92 -13.79 9.20
N ARG A 71 2.07 -13.17 9.52
CA ARG A 71 2.44 -12.72 10.87
C ARG A 71 2.07 -11.26 11.16
N MET A 72 1.52 -10.55 10.19
CA MET A 72 1.13 -9.14 10.36
C MET A 72 -0.11 -8.96 11.25
N PRO A 73 -0.09 -8.03 12.23
CA PRO A 73 -1.30 -7.63 12.93
C PRO A 73 -2.36 -7.09 11.96
N GLU A 74 -3.63 -7.43 12.20
CA GLU A 74 -4.74 -7.10 11.28
C GLU A 74 -4.91 -5.59 11.05
N GLU A 75 -4.61 -4.76 12.06
CA GLU A 75 -4.66 -3.31 11.93
C GLU A 75 -3.66 -2.77 10.90
N PHE A 76 -2.47 -3.38 10.81
CA PHE A 76 -1.39 -3.00 9.89
C PHE A 76 -1.60 -3.51 8.46
N LYS A 77 -2.61 -4.36 8.23
CA LYS A 77 -3.05 -4.78 6.88
C LYS A 77 -3.96 -3.76 6.22
N SER A 78 -4.43 -2.75 6.95
CA SER A 78 -5.38 -1.74 6.48
C SER A 78 -5.01 -0.34 6.97
N ASP A 79 -5.89 0.63 6.79
CA ASP A 79 -5.75 2.00 7.30
C ASP A 79 -6.06 2.15 8.80
N LYS A 80 -6.49 1.08 9.46
CA LYS A 80 -6.92 1.10 10.87
C LYS A 80 -5.83 1.59 11.82
N TRP A 81 -4.55 1.23 11.60
CA TRP A 81 -3.46 1.58 12.52
C TRP A 81 -3.16 3.09 12.65
N TYR A 82 -3.60 3.92 11.68
CA TYR A 82 -3.38 5.38 11.73
C TYR A 82 -4.67 6.20 11.75
N ARG A 83 -5.83 5.54 11.69
CA ARG A 83 -7.15 6.19 11.74
C ARG A 83 -7.86 6.02 13.08
N SER A 84 -7.33 5.18 13.97
CA SER A 84 -7.84 4.94 15.33
C SER A 84 -7.49 6.05 16.31
#